data_AF-A0A961XCS5-F1
#
_entry.id   AF-A0A961XCS5-F1
#
_cell.length_a   1.000
_cell.length_b   1.000
_cell.length_c   1.000
_cell.angle_alpha   90.00
_cell.angle_beta   90.00
_cell.angle_gamma   90.00
#
_symmetry.space_group_name_H-M   'P 1'
#
loop_
_entity.id
_entity.type
_entity.pdbx_description
1 polymer ?
#
loop_
_entity_poly.entity_id
_entity_poly.type
_entity_poly.pdbx_seq_one_letter_code
_entity_poly.pdbx_strand_id
1 'polypeptide(L)'
;RVYGRARLPGQLVWATRFEEEVTVTTQTTGGGQVKGGGKNVFGGSGGSSQATAPTETVKTVEYSYFANAAYAVCEGPITRIGRIWADGKELRQSDYTIRTYLGGEAQGRDGLMAAKQGGADRVPAYRGTAIVVFEHMALARFGNRLPQLSFEVFRAVDSFEKEVRAVNLIPSAGEFVYETDRVIRIEDGATVSENLHTALGGTDWRVALDQLEAQLPNVGNVSLVVSWFGTDLRIGTCAVKPGVEVANKETRPYDWSVCGISRAGAHVVSQEDGRPAYGGTPSDAAVVSAIKDLKARGLKVTFYPFISMDVPTDNALPDPYSGAGAQPAFPWRGRITCDPAPGVGGTVDQTAACAAQVAAFVGAAAASDFAIDGESVTYAGPDEWSFRRFILHYAHLCEAAGGVDAFLIGSEMRGATALRQSASGFPFVDALVDLAADVRGVLGGGAKITYGADWTEYRGYQPDDGSGDVYFHLDPLWASSAIDAVGIDVYWPLADWRDGETHLDRQAGWDSIYDLDYLRSNIRGGEGFDWYYPSAGVTGNEASAERL
;
A
#
# COMPACT_ATOMS: atom_id res chain seq x y z
N ARG A 1 7.56 27.80 -17.08
CA ARG A 1 6.26 27.44 -16.46
C ARG A 1 5.97 25.97 -16.75
N VAL A 2 5.24 25.27 -15.87
CA VAL A 2 4.88 23.85 -16.02
C VAL A 2 3.45 23.64 -15.56
N TYR A 3 2.78 22.62 -16.09
CA TYR A 3 1.47 22.15 -15.64
C TYR A 3 1.56 20.63 -15.47
N GLY A 4 1.10 20.09 -14.34
CA GLY A 4 1.22 18.67 -14.02
C GLY A 4 2.63 18.28 -13.59
N ARG A 5 3.08 17.08 -14.01
CA ARG A 5 4.38 16.50 -13.68
C ARG A 5 5.33 16.60 -14.88
N ALA A 6 6.43 17.34 -14.75
CA ALA A 6 7.45 17.38 -15.79
C ALA A 6 8.88 17.49 -15.22
N ARG A 7 9.86 17.02 -15.98
CA ARG A 7 11.28 17.22 -15.68
C ARG A 7 11.76 18.53 -16.32
N LEU A 8 12.29 19.45 -15.53
CA LEU A 8 12.82 20.73 -15.99
C LEU A 8 14.30 20.90 -15.64
N PRO A 9 15.13 21.49 -16.50
CA PRO A 9 16.46 21.93 -16.11
C PRO A 9 16.36 23.09 -15.11
N GLY A 10 17.22 23.10 -14.09
CA GLY A 10 17.32 24.25 -13.19
C GLY A 10 18.37 25.25 -13.66
N GLN A 11 18.07 26.54 -13.54
CA GLN A 11 18.99 27.62 -13.83
C GLN A 11 19.71 28.06 -12.55
N LEU A 12 21.05 28.06 -12.55
CA LEU A 12 21.83 28.55 -11.42
C LEU A 12 21.57 30.05 -11.21
N VAL A 13 21.11 30.44 -10.02
CA VAL A 13 20.81 31.85 -9.67
C VAL A 13 21.68 32.39 -8.54
N TRP A 14 22.34 31.51 -7.79
CA TRP A 14 23.32 31.87 -6.77
C TRP A 14 24.29 30.72 -6.54
N ALA A 15 25.56 31.02 -6.30
CA ALA A 15 26.55 30.07 -5.83
C ALA A 15 27.63 30.79 -5.01
N THR A 16 28.20 30.11 -4.01
CA THR A 16 29.43 30.57 -3.38
C THR A 16 30.65 30.18 -4.22
N ARG A 17 31.82 30.75 -3.90
CA ARG A 17 33.10 30.13 -4.30
C ARG A 17 33.16 28.70 -3.73
N PHE A 18 33.91 27.84 -4.41
CA PHE A 18 34.15 26.48 -3.91
C PHE A 18 34.91 26.53 -2.59
N GLU A 19 34.49 25.67 -1.68
CA GLU A 19 35.17 25.39 -0.43
C GLU A 19 36.11 24.22 -0.67
N GLU A 20 37.38 24.40 -0.35
CA GLU A 20 38.44 23.40 -0.52
C GLU A 20 38.84 22.88 0.86
N GLU A 21 38.72 21.57 1.05
CA GLU A 21 39.20 20.87 2.23
C GLU A 21 40.42 20.04 1.88
N VAL A 22 41.52 20.25 2.60
CA VAL A 22 42.81 19.58 2.35
C VAL A 22 43.06 18.57 3.46
N THR A 23 42.98 17.29 3.12
CA THR A 23 43.33 16.19 4.03
C THR A 23 44.76 15.74 3.78
N VAL A 24 45.58 15.71 4.84
CA VAL A 24 46.98 15.29 4.76
C VAL A 24 47.17 14.00 5.56
N THR A 25 47.33 12.88 4.86
CA THR A 25 47.59 11.58 5.48
C THR A 25 49.07 11.26 5.40
N THR A 26 49.69 10.98 6.55
CA THR A 26 51.10 10.57 6.62
C THR A 26 51.18 9.09 6.98
N GLN A 27 51.69 8.26 6.07
CA GLN A 27 51.96 6.85 6.33
C GLN A 27 53.47 6.62 6.44
N THR A 28 53.87 5.96 7.52
CA THR A 28 55.26 5.59 7.78
C THR A 28 55.37 4.07 7.66
N THR A 29 56.00 3.58 6.60
CA THR A 29 56.25 2.14 6.42
C THR A 29 57.54 1.76 7.15
N GLY A 30 57.41 1.03 8.28
CA GLY A 30 58.54 0.46 9.00
C GLY A 30 59.11 -0.76 8.26
N GLY A 31 60.37 -0.68 7.83
CA GLY A 31 61.09 -1.81 7.24
C GLY A 31 61.18 -2.99 8.22
N GLY A 32 60.72 -4.16 7.79
CA GLY A 32 60.77 -5.40 8.58
C GLY A 32 62.20 -5.80 8.95
N GLN A 33 62.36 -6.37 10.15
CA GLN A 33 63.63 -6.93 10.62
C GLN A 33 64.14 -8.03 9.67
N VAL A 34 65.29 -7.78 9.03
CA VAL A 34 66.09 -8.87 8.45
C VAL A 34 66.77 -9.62 9.59
N LYS A 35 66.26 -10.80 9.95
CA LYS A 35 66.96 -11.76 10.82
C LYS A 35 68.14 -12.34 10.04
N GLY A 36 69.32 -11.76 10.20
CA GLY A 36 70.59 -12.38 9.77
C GLY A 36 70.90 -13.62 10.60
N GLY A 37 70.83 -14.80 10.00
CA GLY A 37 71.27 -16.06 10.59
C GLY A 37 72.72 -16.40 10.21
N GLY A 38 73.57 -16.59 11.23
CA GLY A 38 74.85 -17.36 11.36
C GLY A 38 75.77 -17.58 10.14
N LYS A 39 77.11 -17.64 10.25
CA LYS A 39 78.04 -17.87 11.37
C LYS A 39 79.39 -17.26 10.97
N ASN A 40 80.04 -16.54 11.89
CA ASN A 40 81.45 -16.16 11.75
C ASN A 40 82.35 -17.35 12.14
N VAL A 41 83.31 -17.69 11.28
CA VAL A 41 84.50 -18.46 11.63
C VAL A 41 85.69 -17.59 11.21
N PHE A 42 86.53 -17.24 12.19
CA PHE A 42 87.76 -16.44 12.12
C PHE A 42 87.67 -14.89 12.26
N GLY A 43 87.89 -14.47 13.51
CA GLY A 43 88.75 -13.35 13.98
C GLY A 43 88.84 -12.04 13.19
N GLY A 44 88.32 -10.96 13.77
CA GLY A 44 88.69 -9.59 13.43
C GLY A 44 87.82 -8.55 14.15
N SER A 45 88.42 -7.74 15.01
CA SER A 45 87.78 -6.62 15.70
C SER A 45 87.40 -5.50 14.71
N GLY A 46 86.10 -5.18 14.61
CA GLY A 46 85.59 -4.03 13.85
C GLY A 46 84.23 -3.59 14.40
N GLY A 47 84.09 -2.31 14.74
CA GLY A 47 82.90 -1.74 15.35
C GLY A 47 81.65 -1.87 14.47
N SER A 48 80.53 -2.28 15.07
CA SER A 48 79.24 -2.40 14.42
C SER A 48 78.52 -1.05 14.34
N SER A 49 78.56 -0.38 13.19
CA SER A 49 77.57 0.65 12.85
C SER A 49 76.29 -0.04 12.38
N GLN A 50 75.26 -0.03 13.21
CA GLN A 50 73.89 -0.39 12.85
C GLN A 50 73.41 0.61 11.78
N ALA A 51 73.29 0.17 10.53
CA ALA A 51 72.62 0.96 9.49
C ALA A 51 71.11 0.87 9.72
N THR A 52 70.52 1.94 10.24
CA THR A 52 69.07 2.12 10.30
C THR A 52 68.54 2.17 8.87
N ALA A 53 67.61 1.27 8.50
CA ALA A 53 66.93 1.37 7.22
C ALA A 53 66.19 2.71 7.13
N PRO A 54 66.22 3.41 5.97
CA PRO A 54 65.51 4.67 5.82
C PRO A 54 64.03 4.43 6.06
N THR A 55 63.47 5.20 6.99
CA THR A 55 62.03 5.23 7.24
C THR A 55 61.40 6.09 6.15
N GLU A 56 60.73 5.48 5.18
CA GLU A 56 59.99 6.24 4.17
C GLU A 56 58.68 6.74 4.77
N THR A 57 58.53 8.06 4.77
CA THR A 57 57.31 8.74 5.18
C THR A 57 56.61 9.20 3.92
N VAL A 58 55.50 8.54 3.56
CA VAL A 58 54.66 8.92 2.43
C VAL A 58 53.62 9.91 2.93
N LYS A 59 53.65 11.13 2.40
CA LYS A 59 52.65 12.17 2.65
C LYS A 59 51.68 12.23 1.48
N THR A 60 50.45 11.80 1.69
CA THR A 60 49.34 11.92 0.72
C THR A 60 48.54 13.18 1.05
N VAL A 61 48.35 14.04 0.05
CA VAL A 61 47.51 15.25 0.16
C VAL A 61 46.29 15.06 -0.74
N GLU A 62 45.11 15.05 -0.13
CA GLU A 62 43.82 14.91 -0.81
C GLU A 62 43.06 16.23 -0.74
N TYR A 63 42.53 16.68 -1.89
CA TYR A 63 41.72 17.89 -2.01
C TYR A 63 40.26 17.51 -2.25
N SER A 64 39.37 17.96 -1.38
CA SER A 64 37.92 17.81 -1.50
C SER A 64 37.27 19.17 -1.76
N TYR A 65 36.35 19.22 -2.74
CA TYR A 65 35.67 20.46 -3.13
C TYR A 65 34.18 20.38 -2.83
N PHE A 66 33.66 21.46 -2.25
CA PHE A 66 32.25 21.61 -1.89
C PHE A 66 31.69 22.92 -2.44
N ALA A 67 30.39 22.93 -2.71
CA ALA A 67 29.69 24.13 -3.16
C ALA A 67 28.35 24.34 -2.48
N ASN A 68 28.01 25.62 -2.28
CA ASN A 68 26.65 26.05 -1.99
C ASN A 68 26.08 26.66 -3.27
N ALA A 69 24.88 26.24 -3.68
CA ALA A 69 24.28 26.67 -4.93
C ALA A 69 22.75 26.70 -4.85
N ALA A 70 22.12 27.67 -5.50
CA ALA A 70 20.67 27.77 -5.65
C ALA A 70 20.28 27.77 -7.12
N TYR A 71 19.23 27.01 -7.44
CA TYR A 71 18.72 26.82 -8.78
C TYR A 71 17.27 27.27 -8.85
N ALA A 72 16.95 28.20 -9.75
CA ALA A 72 15.58 28.51 -10.11
C ALA A 72 15.06 27.46 -11.10
N VAL A 73 13.91 26.87 -10.80
CA VAL A 73 13.38 25.74 -11.56
C VAL A 73 12.26 26.19 -12.50
N CYS A 74 11.25 26.87 -11.97
CA CYS A 74 10.14 27.41 -12.74
C CYS A 74 9.36 28.47 -11.96
N GLU A 75 8.42 29.12 -12.65
CA GLU A 75 7.39 29.97 -12.05
C GLU A 75 6.49 29.13 -11.11
N GLY A 76 6.32 29.60 -9.88
CA GLY A 76 5.47 29.02 -8.86
C GLY A 76 4.02 29.56 -8.86
N PRO A 77 3.22 29.21 -7.85
CA PRO A 77 3.49 28.17 -6.86
C PRO A 77 3.46 26.78 -7.52
N ILE A 78 4.37 25.90 -7.10
CA ILE A 78 4.37 24.47 -7.42
C ILE A 78 3.92 23.65 -6.19
N THR A 79 3.49 22.41 -6.42
CA THR A 79 3.08 21.48 -5.36
C THR A 79 4.29 20.90 -4.64
N ARG A 80 5.26 20.35 -5.39
CA ARG A 80 6.52 19.81 -4.83
C ARG A 80 7.61 19.64 -5.89
N ILE A 81 8.84 19.46 -5.42
CA ILE A 81 9.95 18.89 -6.20
C ILE A 81 10.03 17.39 -5.88
N GLY A 82 10.06 16.56 -6.93
CA GLY A 82 10.24 15.11 -6.84
C GLY A 82 11.71 14.73 -6.99
N ARG A 83 12.00 13.81 -7.91
CA ARG A 83 13.36 13.34 -8.20
C ARG A 83 14.25 14.45 -8.75
N ILE A 84 15.55 14.36 -8.47
CA ILE A 84 16.58 15.28 -8.95
C ILE A 84 17.62 14.46 -9.71
N TRP A 85 18.08 14.95 -10.85
CA TRP A 85 19.15 14.34 -11.61
C TRP A 85 20.31 15.30 -11.76
N ALA A 86 21.52 14.76 -11.61
CA ALA A 86 22.79 15.44 -11.85
C ALA A 86 23.50 14.78 -13.04
N ASP A 87 23.79 15.56 -14.07
CA ASP A 87 24.41 15.09 -15.33
C ASP A 87 23.68 13.86 -15.94
N GLY A 88 22.34 13.87 -15.87
CA GLY A 88 21.49 12.82 -16.41
C GLY A 88 21.23 11.63 -15.48
N LYS A 89 22.01 11.46 -14.40
CA LYS A 89 21.84 10.37 -13.43
C LYS A 89 21.05 10.82 -12.21
N GLU A 90 20.19 9.94 -11.70
CA GLU A 90 19.37 10.25 -10.53
C GLU A 90 20.25 10.43 -9.30
N LEU A 91 20.02 11.52 -8.59
CA LEU A 91 20.72 11.88 -7.36
C LEU A 91 19.91 11.31 -6.20
N ARG A 92 20.57 10.51 -5.35
CA ARG A 92 20.04 10.14 -4.04
C ARG A 92 20.00 11.39 -3.16
N GLN A 93 18.81 11.88 -2.87
CA GLN A 93 18.62 13.20 -2.23
C GLN A 93 19.07 13.20 -0.77
N SER A 94 18.98 12.05 -0.08
CA SER A 94 19.41 11.89 1.31
C SER A 94 20.90 12.14 1.55
N ASP A 95 21.73 12.10 0.50
CA ASP A 95 23.17 12.36 0.59
C ASP A 95 23.50 13.88 0.64
N TYR A 96 22.47 14.74 0.54
CA TYR A 96 22.62 16.19 0.37
C TYR A 96 21.70 16.96 1.32
N THR A 97 22.19 18.11 1.78
CA THR A 97 21.34 19.09 2.47
C THR A 97 20.67 19.97 1.42
N ILE A 98 19.37 19.77 1.21
CA ILE A 98 18.58 20.44 0.18
C ILE A 98 17.43 21.21 0.84
N ARG A 99 17.26 22.49 0.48
CA ARG A 99 16.08 23.29 0.83
C ARG A 99 15.29 23.62 -0.43
N THR A 100 14.00 23.33 -0.39
CA THR A 100 13.08 23.60 -1.50
C THR A 100 12.12 24.71 -1.12
N TYR A 101 11.91 25.61 -2.06
CA TYR A 101 11.04 26.77 -1.97
C TYR A 101 10.06 26.70 -3.15
N LEU A 102 8.76 26.64 -2.86
CA LEU A 102 7.73 26.31 -3.85
C LEU A 102 7.30 27.49 -4.74
N GLY A 103 7.85 28.68 -4.51
CA GLY A 103 7.60 29.87 -5.33
C GLY A 103 6.26 30.55 -5.06
N GLY A 104 5.73 30.45 -3.83
CA GLY A 104 4.57 31.24 -3.41
C GLY A 104 4.92 32.70 -3.14
N GLU A 105 3.95 33.60 -3.24
CA GLU A 105 4.18 35.04 -2.99
C GLU A 105 4.51 35.38 -1.53
N ALA A 106 4.08 34.54 -0.58
CA ALA A 106 4.41 34.68 0.84
C ALA A 106 5.81 34.14 1.20
N GLN A 107 6.53 33.54 0.25
CA GLN A 107 7.80 32.87 0.51
C GLN A 107 8.86 33.83 1.08
N GLY A 108 9.57 33.33 2.08
CA GLY A 108 10.68 34.02 2.74
C GLY A 108 12.00 33.94 1.96
N ARG A 109 13.03 34.56 2.50
CA ARG A 109 14.40 34.50 1.97
C ARG A 109 15.13 33.29 2.53
N ASP A 110 16.05 32.73 1.76
CA ASP A 110 16.85 31.60 2.23
C ASP A 110 17.91 32.02 3.27
N GLY A 111 17.98 31.25 4.36
CA GLY A 111 18.86 31.53 5.49
C GLY A 111 20.36 31.34 5.19
N LEU A 112 20.74 30.33 4.40
CA LEU A 112 22.14 30.11 4.02
C LEU A 112 22.60 31.21 3.07
N MET A 113 21.78 31.54 2.08
CA MET A 113 22.05 32.66 1.19
C MET A 113 22.21 33.96 1.99
N ALA A 114 21.31 34.23 2.94
CA ALA A 114 21.36 35.43 3.77
C ALA A 114 22.64 35.47 4.63
N ALA A 115 23.00 34.35 5.24
CA ALA A 115 24.21 34.22 6.04
C ALA A 115 25.47 34.47 5.21
N LYS A 116 25.57 33.87 4.01
CA LYS A 116 26.73 34.03 3.13
C LYS A 116 26.81 35.41 2.48
N GLN A 117 25.69 36.12 2.30
CA GLN A 117 25.64 37.47 1.73
C GLN A 117 25.68 38.60 2.78
N GLY A 118 25.75 38.26 4.07
CA GLY A 118 25.90 39.22 5.16
C GLY A 118 24.62 39.96 5.54
N GLY A 119 23.45 39.34 5.31
CA GLY A 119 22.15 39.91 5.71
C GLY A 119 21.00 39.46 4.82
N ALA A 120 19.79 39.41 5.38
CA ALA A 120 18.58 39.05 4.64
C ALA A 120 18.19 40.13 3.61
N ASP A 121 18.48 41.40 3.85
CA ASP A 121 18.24 42.52 2.93
C ASP A 121 19.00 42.40 1.61
N ARG A 122 20.08 41.61 1.58
CA ARG A 122 20.94 41.38 0.41
C ARG A 122 20.57 40.16 -0.42
N VAL A 123 19.51 39.45 -0.04
CA VAL A 123 19.04 38.24 -0.71
C VAL A 123 17.62 38.43 -1.21
N PRO A 124 17.34 38.18 -2.50
CA PRO A 124 15.96 38.18 -2.98
C PRO A 124 15.20 36.98 -2.40
N ALA A 125 13.90 37.15 -2.12
CA ALA A 125 13.03 36.08 -1.65
C ALA A 125 12.55 35.14 -2.78
N TYR A 126 12.85 35.49 -4.04
CA TYR A 126 12.41 34.77 -5.24
C TYR A 126 10.91 34.45 -5.24
N ARG A 127 10.08 35.41 -4.79
CA ARG A 127 8.61 35.28 -4.81
C ARG A 127 8.12 35.02 -6.24
N GLY A 128 7.16 34.12 -6.37
CA GLY A 128 6.67 33.66 -7.68
C GLY A 128 7.60 32.67 -8.39
N THR A 129 8.75 32.30 -7.82
CA THR A 129 9.72 31.39 -8.45
C THR A 129 10.11 30.26 -7.51
N ALA A 130 9.94 29.01 -7.96
CA ALA A 130 10.39 27.85 -7.21
C ALA A 130 11.91 27.74 -7.30
N ILE A 131 12.58 27.65 -6.14
CA ILE A 131 14.04 27.52 -6.05
C ILE A 131 14.43 26.31 -5.21
N VAL A 132 15.56 25.68 -5.57
CA VAL A 132 16.16 24.57 -4.82
C VAL A 132 17.58 24.96 -4.44
N VAL A 133 17.89 24.91 -3.15
CA VAL A 133 19.19 25.30 -2.58
C VAL A 133 19.91 24.07 -2.07
N PHE A 134 21.13 23.85 -2.56
CA PHE A 134 22.07 22.85 -2.06
C PHE A 134 23.05 23.53 -1.10
N GLU A 135 23.19 22.95 0.09
CA GLU A 135 24.18 23.32 1.08
C GLU A 135 25.33 22.29 1.09
N HIS A 136 26.56 22.79 1.03
CA HIS A 136 27.80 22.02 1.16
C HIS A 136 27.83 20.74 0.29
N MET A 137 27.45 20.87 -0.98
CA MET A 137 27.38 19.78 -1.94
C MET A 137 28.78 19.28 -2.31
N ALA A 138 29.10 18.02 -1.99
CA ALA A 138 30.37 17.39 -2.38
C ALA A 138 30.46 17.22 -3.91
N LEU A 139 31.54 17.74 -4.50
CA LEU A 139 31.73 17.79 -5.96
C LEU A 139 32.63 16.69 -6.54
N ALA A 140 33.26 15.88 -5.68
CA ALA A 140 34.21 14.85 -6.10
C ALA A 140 33.62 13.92 -7.18
N ARG A 141 32.39 13.44 -6.98
CA ARG A 141 31.71 12.55 -7.92
C ARG A 141 31.30 13.20 -9.25
N PHE A 142 31.40 14.53 -9.33
CA PHE A 142 31.06 15.32 -10.51
C PHE A 142 32.31 15.90 -11.19
N GLY A 143 33.50 15.38 -10.86
CA GLY A 143 34.76 15.90 -11.40
C GLY A 143 35.11 17.29 -10.88
N ASN A 144 34.76 17.59 -9.62
CA ASN A 144 35.02 18.87 -8.95
C ASN A 144 34.43 20.10 -9.67
N ARG A 145 33.30 19.91 -10.35
CA ARG A 145 32.48 20.99 -10.92
C ARG A 145 31.04 20.89 -10.44
N LEU A 146 30.29 21.99 -10.57
CA LEU A 146 28.84 21.94 -10.43
C LEU A 146 28.24 21.08 -11.57
N PRO A 147 27.39 20.09 -11.23
CA PRO A 147 26.69 19.30 -12.23
C PRO A 147 25.55 20.09 -12.90
N GLN A 148 25.15 19.65 -14.09
CA GLN A 148 23.90 20.09 -14.70
C GLN A 148 22.75 19.42 -13.95
N LEU A 149 21.91 20.22 -13.28
CA LEU A 149 20.80 19.73 -12.49
C LEU A 149 19.48 19.85 -13.26
N SER A 150 18.66 18.81 -13.13
CA SER A 150 17.27 18.82 -13.58
C SER A 150 16.38 18.23 -12.49
N PHE A 151 15.14 18.71 -12.45
CA PHE A 151 14.23 18.55 -11.33
C PHE A 151 12.89 18.04 -11.85
N GLU A 152 12.34 17.05 -11.18
CA GLU A 152 10.95 16.64 -11.37
C GLU A 152 10.07 17.63 -10.63
N VAL A 153 9.19 18.31 -11.35
CA VAL A 153 8.33 19.36 -10.82
C VAL A 153 6.89 18.92 -10.91
N PHE A 154 6.16 19.09 -9.82
CA PHE A 154 4.73 18.87 -9.75
C PHE A 154 4.04 20.22 -9.54
N ARG A 155 3.12 20.58 -10.45
CA ARG A 155 2.23 21.73 -10.27
C ARG A 155 0.80 21.28 -10.52
N ALA A 156 -0.04 21.37 -9.49
CA ALA A 156 -1.47 21.20 -9.61
C ALA A 156 -2.03 22.16 -10.68
N VAL A 157 -2.82 21.61 -11.61
CA VAL A 157 -3.42 22.35 -12.73
C VAL A 157 -4.87 22.73 -12.41
N ASP A 158 -5.51 21.97 -11.52
CA ASP A 158 -6.89 22.13 -11.09
C ASP A 158 -7.00 22.03 -9.55
N SER A 159 -8.20 22.19 -9.01
CA SER A 159 -8.50 22.01 -7.59
C SER A 159 -8.93 20.59 -7.22
N PHE A 160 -8.97 19.64 -8.15
CA PHE A 160 -9.42 18.27 -7.90
C PHE A 160 -8.68 17.62 -6.71
N GLU A 161 -7.38 17.86 -6.59
CA GLU A 161 -6.57 17.36 -5.48
C GLU A 161 -7.09 17.80 -4.09
N LYS A 162 -7.78 18.94 -4.02
CA LYS A 162 -8.44 19.45 -2.80
C LYS A 162 -9.82 18.85 -2.57
N GLU A 163 -10.43 18.24 -3.58
CA GLU A 163 -11.74 17.58 -3.47
C GLU A 163 -11.60 16.18 -2.88
N VAL A 164 -10.44 15.54 -3.06
CA VAL A 164 -10.16 14.22 -2.48
C VAL A 164 -10.00 14.32 -0.96
N ARG A 165 -10.84 13.56 -0.24
CA ARG A 165 -10.89 13.53 1.24
C ARG A 165 -10.50 12.19 1.86
N ALA A 166 -10.44 11.15 1.06
CA ALA A 166 -10.13 9.79 1.48
C ALA A 166 -9.45 9.03 0.34
N VAL A 167 -8.61 8.06 0.69
CA VAL A 167 -7.95 7.16 -0.27
C VAL A 167 -7.95 5.72 0.26
N ASN A 168 -7.93 4.75 -0.66
CA ASN A 168 -7.65 3.36 -0.32
C ASN A 168 -6.16 3.08 -0.53
N LEU A 169 -5.50 2.54 0.49
CA LEU A 169 -4.07 2.27 0.47
C LEU A 169 -3.79 0.83 0.04
N ILE A 170 -3.52 0.67 -1.25
CA ILE A 170 -3.17 -0.60 -1.91
C ILE A 170 -1.64 -0.69 -2.10
N PRO A 171 -1.03 -1.88 -2.26
CA PRO A 171 -1.56 -3.11 -2.86
C PRO A 171 -2.32 -4.09 -1.96
N SER A 172 -2.41 -3.88 -0.64
CA SER A 172 -2.95 -4.81 0.38
C SER A 172 -2.09 -6.03 0.75
N ALA A 173 -1.09 -6.33 -0.08
CA ALA A 173 -0.19 -7.46 0.09
C ALA A 173 1.27 -7.04 -0.12
N GLY A 174 2.16 -7.65 0.65
CA GLY A 174 3.60 -7.45 0.75
C GLY A 174 4.02 -7.59 2.21
N GLU A 175 4.87 -8.57 2.53
CA GLU A 175 5.17 -9.00 3.91
C GLU A 175 5.58 -7.85 4.86
N PHE A 176 6.28 -6.84 4.33
CA PHE A 176 6.76 -5.65 5.06
C PHE A 176 6.41 -4.33 4.34
N VAL A 177 5.43 -4.33 3.43
CA VAL A 177 5.08 -3.17 2.59
C VAL A 177 4.63 -1.95 3.41
N TYR A 178 4.07 -2.20 4.59
CA TYR A 178 3.58 -1.19 5.52
C TYR A 178 4.57 -0.83 6.63
N GLU A 179 5.76 -1.44 6.63
CA GLU A 179 6.71 -1.19 7.69
C GLU A 179 7.32 0.22 7.57
N THR A 180 7.32 0.94 8.69
CA THR A 180 7.79 2.33 8.74
C THR A 180 9.31 2.41 8.85
N ASP A 181 9.95 1.33 9.32
CA ASP A 181 11.39 1.19 9.44
C ASP A 181 11.97 0.28 8.35
N ARG A 182 13.27 0.44 8.08
CA ARG A 182 13.93 -0.33 7.02
C ARG A 182 13.98 -1.80 7.39
N VAL A 183 13.43 -2.64 6.52
CA VAL A 183 13.57 -4.08 6.55
C VAL A 183 14.53 -4.52 5.45
N ILE A 184 15.42 -5.44 5.80
CA ILE A 184 16.34 -6.08 4.87
C ILE A 184 16.11 -7.59 4.89
N ARG A 185 16.33 -8.23 3.75
CA ARG A 185 16.51 -9.68 3.65
C ARG A 185 17.97 -10.03 3.45
N ILE A 186 18.36 -11.20 3.98
CA ILE A 186 19.66 -11.81 3.72
C ILE A 186 19.45 -12.87 2.65
N GLU A 187 20.10 -12.68 1.50
CA GLU A 187 19.97 -13.54 0.32
C GLU A 187 21.38 -13.80 -0.24
N ASP A 188 21.81 -15.06 -0.29
CA ASP A 188 23.15 -15.47 -0.75
C ASP A 188 24.32 -14.70 -0.13
N GLY A 189 24.19 -14.36 1.16
CA GLY A 189 25.19 -13.57 1.91
C GLY A 189 25.20 -12.07 1.58
N ALA A 190 24.30 -11.61 0.70
CA ALA A 190 24.06 -10.21 0.43
C ALA A 190 22.85 -9.68 1.23
N THR A 191 22.85 -8.38 1.47
CA THR A 191 21.72 -7.67 2.10
C THR A 191 20.93 -6.93 1.04
N VAL A 192 19.66 -7.28 0.89
CA VAL A 192 18.71 -6.64 -0.05
C VAL A 192 17.61 -5.96 0.76
N SER A 193 17.12 -4.81 0.31
CA SER A 193 16.03 -4.12 1.02
C SER A 193 14.67 -4.72 0.66
N GLU A 194 13.78 -4.86 1.65
CA GLU A 194 12.39 -5.32 1.44
C GLU A 194 11.41 -4.15 1.20
N ASN A 195 11.71 -2.95 1.72
CA ASN A 195 10.78 -1.81 1.71
C ASN A 195 11.47 -0.46 1.47
N LEU A 196 12.59 -0.46 0.72
CA LEU A 196 13.32 0.76 0.34
C LEU A 196 13.73 0.64 -1.13
N HIS A 197 12.81 0.99 -2.02
CA HIS A 197 13.00 0.94 -3.47
C HIS A 197 13.11 2.33 -4.10
N THR A 198 12.91 3.39 -3.31
CA THR A 198 12.97 4.79 -3.73
C THR A 198 14.33 5.45 -3.48
N ALA A 199 14.78 6.29 -4.43
CA ALA A 199 15.98 7.11 -4.28
C ALA A 199 15.75 8.42 -3.48
N LEU A 200 14.50 8.68 -3.06
CA LEU A 200 14.14 9.84 -2.24
C LEU A 200 14.61 9.73 -0.79
N GLY A 201 15.01 8.53 -0.34
CA GLY A 201 15.40 8.26 1.04
C GLY A 201 14.20 7.99 1.95
N GLY A 202 14.38 7.18 2.99
CA GLY A 202 13.27 6.64 3.81
C GLY A 202 12.64 5.39 3.20
N THR A 203 11.78 4.71 3.98
CA THR A 203 11.02 3.54 3.49
C THR A 203 9.98 3.93 2.45
N ASP A 204 9.56 2.96 1.65
CA ASP A 204 8.51 3.16 0.64
C ASP A 204 7.22 3.71 1.28
N TRP A 205 6.88 3.23 2.49
CA TRP A 205 5.78 3.74 3.30
C TRP A 205 5.89 5.25 3.57
N ARG A 206 6.98 5.69 4.21
CA ARG A 206 7.15 7.11 4.60
C ARG A 206 7.11 8.01 3.37
N VAL A 207 7.80 7.60 2.30
CA VAL A 207 7.84 8.37 1.06
C VAL A 207 6.48 8.44 0.39
N ALA A 208 5.68 7.37 0.40
CA ALA A 208 4.34 7.38 -0.17
C ALA A 208 3.40 8.31 0.61
N LEU A 209 3.45 8.28 1.94
CA LEU A 209 2.59 9.09 2.82
C LEU A 209 2.97 10.59 2.77
N ASP A 210 4.26 10.91 2.75
CA ASP A 210 4.72 12.29 2.55
C ASP A 210 4.26 12.84 1.19
N GLN A 211 4.23 12.00 0.15
CA GLN A 211 3.70 12.37 -1.16
C GLN A 211 2.19 12.54 -1.16
N LEU A 212 1.46 11.67 -0.44
CA LEU A 212 0.02 11.76 -0.29
C LEU A 212 -0.36 13.11 0.34
N GLU A 213 0.23 13.48 1.47
CA GLU A 213 -0.08 14.73 2.17
C GLU A 213 0.29 15.97 1.33
N ALA A 214 1.41 15.91 0.59
CA ALA A 214 1.81 16.99 -0.29
C ALA A 214 0.90 17.15 -1.51
N GLN A 215 0.36 16.05 -2.04
CA GLN A 215 -0.46 16.05 -3.25
C GLN A 215 -1.94 16.27 -2.96
N LEU A 216 -2.48 15.64 -1.91
CA LEU A 216 -3.91 15.63 -1.57
C LEU A 216 -4.12 16.23 -0.17
N PRO A 217 -4.00 17.56 -0.02
CA PRO A 217 -3.89 18.23 1.29
C PRO A 217 -5.16 18.15 2.15
N ASN A 218 -6.30 17.72 1.57
CA ASN A 218 -7.57 17.57 2.27
C ASN A 218 -7.91 16.10 2.57
N VAL A 219 -7.03 15.15 2.25
CA VAL A 219 -7.18 13.75 2.67
C VAL A 219 -7.06 13.69 4.18
N GLY A 220 -8.14 13.26 4.81
CA GLY A 220 -8.20 13.05 6.26
C GLY A 220 -8.50 11.61 6.66
N ASN A 221 -8.71 10.71 5.68
CA ASN A 221 -9.05 9.30 5.93
C ASN A 221 -8.27 8.39 4.98
N VAL A 222 -7.75 7.30 5.51
CA VAL A 222 -7.04 6.28 4.74
C VAL A 222 -7.66 4.92 5.06
N SER A 223 -8.11 4.21 4.03
CA SER A 223 -8.48 2.80 4.15
C SER A 223 -7.23 1.94 4.03
N LEU A 224 -6.76 1.38 5.15
CA LEU A 224 -5.62 0.47 5.18
C LEU A 224 -6.11 -0.94 4.81
N VAL A 225 -5.82 -1.37 3.59
CA VAL A 225 -6.26 -2.67 3.07
C VAL A 225 -5.24 -3.73 3.45
N VAL A 226 -5.64 -4.87 4.01
CA VAL A 226 -4.70 -5.92 4.44
C VAL A 226 -5.22 -7.31 4.09
N SER A 227 -4.45 -8.05 3.28
CA SER A 227 -4.91 -9.29 2.64
C SER A 227 -4.49 -10.58 3.34
N TRP A 228 -5.45 -11.49 3.51
CA TRP A 228 -5.21 -12.94 3.63
C TRP A 228 -5.65 -13.64 2.35
N PHE A 229 -5.34 -14.93 2.23
CA PHE A 229 -5.55 -15.71 1.01
C PHE A 229 -6.66 -16.73 1.16
N GLY A 230 -7.67 -16.64 0.30
CA GLY A 230 -8.71 -17.65 0.12
C GLY A 230 -8.22 -18.76 -0.81
N THR A 231 -8.45 -20.02 -0.46
CA THR A 231 -7.82 -21.16 -1.17
C THR A 231 -8.72 -21.91 -2.14
N ASP A 232 -10.04 -21.64 -2.15
CA ASP A 232 -11.03 -22.40 -2.92
C ASP A 232 -12.31 -21.58 -3.14
N LEU A 233 -13.01 -21.73 -4.27
CA LEU A 233 -14.33 -21.13 -4.48
C LEU A 233 -15.47 -21.85 -3.75
N ARG A 234 -15.26 -23.10 -3.32
CA ARG A 234 -16.25 -23.90 -2.60
C ARG A 234 -16.22 -23.53 -1.14
N ILE A 235 -17.26 -22.85 -0.66
CA ILE A 235 -17.32 -22.26 0.67
C ILE A 235 -17.04 -23.28 1.77
N GLY A 236 -17.58 -24.51 1.66
CA GLY A 236 -17.35 -25.57 2.65
C GLY A 236 -15.93 -26.12 2.73
N THR A 237 -15.04 -25.78 1.77
CA THR A 237 -13.63 -26.20 1.74
C THR A 237 -12.65 -25.02 1.74
N CYS A 238 -13.14 -23.81 1.45
CA CYS A 238 -12.32 -22.60 1.40
C CYS A 238 -11.74 -22.29 2.77
N ALA A 239 -10.41 -22.16 2.82
CA ALA A 239 -9.70 -21.65 3.99
C ALA A 239 -9.25 -20.22 3.71
N VAL A 240 -9.19 -19.39 4.76
CA VAL A 240 -8.66 -18.02 4.72
C VAL A 240 -7.38 -17.97 5.57
N LYS A 241 -6.22 -17.79 4.92
CA LYS A 241 -4.91 -17.96 5.56
C LYS A 241 -3.99 -16.76 5.36
N PRO A 242 -3.18 -16.36 6.35
CA PRO A 242 -2.08 -15.46 6.09
C PRO A 242 -1.01 -16.17 5.24
N GLY A 243 -0.41 -15.44 4.31
CA GLY A 243 0.52 -16.01 3.33
C GLY A 243 1.89 -15.33 3.29
N VAL A 244 2.86 -16.05 2.75
CA VAL A 244 4.24 -15.59 2.50
C VAL A 244 4.63 -15.85 1.05
N GLU A 245 5.51 -15.00 0.51
CA GLU A 245 5.98 -15.08 -0.87
C GLU A 245 6.82 -16.34 -1.13
N VAL A 246 7.64 -16.70 -0.15
CA VAL A 246 8.54 -17.85 -0.20
C VAL A 246 8.64 -18.52 1.17
N ALA A 247 8.86 -19.83 1.16
CA ALA A 247 8.96 -20.65 2.38
C ALA A 247 10.15 -20.24 3.27
N ASN A 248 11.25 -19.78 2.66
CA ASN A 248 12.48 -19.41 3.36
C ASN A 248 12.89 -17.99 2.97
N LYS A 249 12.84 -17.08 3.94
CA LYS A 249 13.36 -15.72 3.84
C LYS A 249 13.80 -15.28 5.23
N GLU A 250 15.06 -14.90 5.38
CA GLU A 250 15.59 -14.34 6.62
C GLU A 250 15.57 -12.81 6.52
N THR A 251 14.92 -12.17 7.49
CA THR A 251 14.77 -10.71 7.52
C THR A 251 15.30 -10.08 8.80
N ARG A 252 15.67 -8.80 8.73
CA ARG A 252 16.13 -7.99 9.87
C ARG A 252 15.57 -6.56 9.77
N PRO A 253 15.29 -5.88 10.90
CA PRO A 253 15.39 -6.40 12.26
C PRO A 253 14.22 -7.30 12.66
N TYR A 254 13.16 -7.35 11.84
CA TYR A 254 11.93 -8.08 12.14
C TYR A 254 11.87 -9.42 11.43
N ASP A 255 11.31 -10.42 12.12
CA ASP A 255 10.85 -11.66 11.52
C ASP A 255 9.36 -11.52 11.17
N TRP A 256 8.93 -12.18 10.09
CA TRP A 256 7.53 -12.17 9.69
C TRP A 256 6.67 -13.04 10.63
N SER A 257 5.55 -12.50 11.09
CA SER A 257 4.51 -13.25 11.81
C SER A 257 3.15 -12.58 11.63
N VAL A 258 2.09 -13.39 11.59
CA VAL A 258 0.68 -12.97 11.57
C VAL A 258 -0.13 -13.94 12.42
N CYS A 259 -1.01 -13.46 13.28
CA CYS A 259 -1.93 -14.30 14.07
C CYS A 259 -1.20 -15.41 14.86
N GLY A 260 -0.05 -15.05 15.45
CA GLY A 260 0.79 -15.96 16.24
C GLY A 260 1.53 -17.04 15.44
N ILE A 261 1.39 -17.10 14.11
CA ILE A 261 2.15 -18.04 13.28
C ILE A 261 3.41 -17.38 12.72
N SER A 262 4.49 -18.15 12.63
CA SER A 262 5.71 -17.74 11.93
C SER A 262 5.67 -18.15 10.46
N ARG A 263 6.63 -17.68 9.67
CA ARG A 263 6.79 -18.06 8.25
C ARG A 263 6.70 -19.57 8.01
N ALA A 264 7.25 -20.38 8.93
CA ALA A 264 7.29 -21.83 8.78
C ALA A 264 5.90 -22.49 8.80
N GLY A 265 4.91 -21.84 9.42
CA GLY A 265 3.51 -22.30 9.44
C GLY A 265 2.60 -21.57 8.46
N ALA A 266 3.14 -20.65 7.66
CA ALA A 266 2.35 -19.80 6.77
C ALA A 266 2.01 -20.50 5.44
N HIS A 267 0.92 -20.04 4.82
CA HIS A 267 0.58 -20.43 3.45
C HIS A 267 1.62 -19.84 2.49
N VAL A 268 2.33 -20.65 1.72
CA VAL A 268 3.19 -20.12 0.66
C VAL A 268 2.29 -19.83 -0.53
N VAL A 269 2.21 -18.55 -0.93
CA VAL A 269 1.36 -18.16 -2.05
C VAL A 269 1.81 -18.87 -3.33
N SER A 270 0.85 -19.14 -4.21
CA SER A 270 1.14 -19.79 -5.47
C SER A 270 2.10 -18.98 -6.35
N GLN A 271 2.65 -19.62 -7.39
CA GLN A 271 3.62 -18.99 -8.28
C GLN A 271 3.10 -18.88 -9.71
N GLU A 272 3.50 -17.81 -10.38
CA GLU A 272 3.36 -17.61 -11.82
C GLU A 272 4.75 -17.36 -12.41
N ASP A 273 5.15 -18.15 -13.42
CA ASP A 273 6.47 -18.08 -14.06
C ASP A 273 7.67 -18.10 -13.08
N GLY A 274 7.57 -18.92 -12.02
CA GLY A 274 8.60 -19.07 -10.99
C GLY A 274 8.73 -17.89 -10.04
N ARG A 275 7.76 -16.97 -10.02
CA ARG A 275 7.67 -15.85 -9.08
C ARG A 275 6.39 -15.98 -8.25
N PRO A 276 6.35 -15.46 -7.01
CA PRO A 276 5.12 -15.38 -6.24
C PRO A 276 4.02 -14.65 -7.05
N ALA A 277 2.83 -15.24 -7.15
CA ALA A 277 1.68 -14.65 -7.83
C ALA A 277 1.08 -13.46 -7.06
N TYR A 278 1.29 -13.44 -5.74
CA TYR A 278 0.94 -12.37 -4.84
C TYR A 278 2.14 -11.93 -3.99
N GLY A 279 2.09 -10.69 -3.47
CA GLY A 279 2.86 -10.36 -2.26
C GLY A 279 2.32 -11.12 -1.06
N GLY A 280 3.11 -11.32 -0.01
CA GLY A 280 2.65 -12.00 1.22
C GLY A 280 1.70 -11.14 2.06
N THR A 281 1.02 -11.71 3.05
CA THR A 281 0.24 -10.93 4.02
C THR A 281 1.18 -9.97 4.77
N PRO A 282 0.86 -8.67 4.89
CA PRO A 282 1.62 -7.75 5.73
C PRO A 282 1.72 -8.28 7.16
N SER A 283 2.93 -8.29 7.74
CA SER A 283 3.13 -8.76 9.11
C SER A 283 2.33 -7.92 10.13
N ASP A 284 1.95 -8.53 11.24
CA ASP A 284 1.18 -7.85 12.30
C ASP A 284 1.91 -6.59 12.80
N ALA A 285 3.23 -6.67 12.96
CA ALA A 285 4.07 -5.55 13.36
C ALA A 285 4.01 -4.39 12.34
N ALA A 286 4.11 -4.70 11.04
CA ALA A 286 4.03 -3.68 10.00
C ALA A 286 2.65 -3.00 9.96
N VAL A 287 1.58 -3.76 10.20
CA VAL A 287 0.22 -3.22 10.30
C VAL A 287 0.08 -2.27 11.50
N VAL A 288 0.59 -2.66 12.68
CA VAL A 288 0.57 -1.80 13.88
C VAL A 288 1.37 -0.52 13.64
N SER A 289 2.59 -0.62 13.08
CA SER A 289 3.42 0.52 12.70
C SER A 289 2.68 1.48 11.77
N ALA A 290 2.00 0.96 10.75
CA ALA A 290 1.22 1.77 9.80
C ALA A 290 0.04 2.49 10.45
N ILE A 291 -0.76 1.81 11.27
CA ILE A 291 -1.90 2.43 11.98
C ILE A 291 -1.41 3.59 12.85
N LYS A 292 -0.30 3.40 13.57
CA LYS A 292 0.28 4.44 14.43
C LYS A 292 0.83 5.62 13.64
N ASP A 293 1.55 5.38 12.54
CA ASP A 293 2.09 6.44 11.70
C ASP A 293 0.96 7.27 11.05
N LEU A 294 -0.09 6.63 10.54
CA LEU A 294 -1.29 7.32 10.02
C LEU A 294 -1.90 8.23 11.08
N LYS A 295 -2.10 7.71 12.30
CA LYS A 295 -2.64 8.50 13.42
C LYS A 295 -1.72 9.63 13.84
N ALA A 296 -0.40 9.42 13.86
CA ALA A 296 0.58 10.44 14.19
C ALA A 296 0.58 11.60 13.17
N ARG A 297 0.24 11.32 11.90
CA ARG A 297 0.02 12.32 10.84
C ARG A 297 -1.35 13.02 10.93
N GLY A 298 -2.22 12.60 11.86
CA GLY A 298 -3.58 13.14 11.98
C GLY A 298 -4.58 12.57 10.96
N LEU A 299 -4.24 11.46 10.31
CA LEU A 299 -5.12 10.75 9.39
C LEU A 299 -5.99 9.75 10.15
N LYS A 300 -7.28 9.70 9.79
CA LYS A 300 -8.20 8.68 10.27
C LYS A 300 -7.96 7.36 9.55
N VAL A 301 -8.12 6.26 10.26
CA VAL A 301 -7.84 4.92 9.73
C VAL A 301 -9.13 4.12 9.61
N THR A 302 -9.46 3.71 8.38
CA THR A 302 -10.43 2.65 8.12
C THR A 302 -9.64 1.36 7.91
N PHE A 303 -9.77 0.38 8.79
CA PHE A 303 -9.15 -0.91 8.58
C PHE A 303 -10.00 -1.76 7.64
N TYR A 304 -9.39 -2.27 6.58
CA TYR A 304 -10.05 -3.02 5.52
C TYR A 304 -9.40 -4.41 5.36
N PRO A 305 -9.89 -5.44 6.07
CA PRO A 305 -9.53 -6.84 5.82
C PRO A 305 -9.98 -7.27 4.42
N PHE A 306 -9.06 -7.85 3.65
CA PHE A 306 -9.29 -8.25 2.26
C PHE A 306 -8.93 -9.72 2.02
N ILE A 307 -9.64 -10.38 1.11
CA ILE A 307 -9.35 -11.77 0.71
C ILE A 307 -8.90 -11.77 -0.75
N SER A 308 -7.64 -12.13 -0.98
CA SER A 308 -7.12 -12.45 -2.31
C SER A 308 -7.28 -13.95 -2.56
N MET A 309 -7.86 -14.37 -3.69
CA MET A 309 -8.02 -15.80 -3.96
C MET A 309 -6.74 -16.39 -4.58
N ASP A 310 -6.06 -17.26 -3.85
CA ASP A 310 -4.86 -17.93 -4.30
C ASP A 310 -5.18 -19.31 -4.88
N VAL A 311 -5.71 -19.30 -6.10
CA VAL A 311 -6.05 -20.50 -6.89
C VAL A 311 -5.22 -20.46 -8.19
N PRO A 312 -4.13 -21.24 -8.31
CA PRO A 312 -3.22 -21.14 -9.45
C PRO A 312 -3.81 -21.74 -10.72
N THR A 313 -3.23 -21.39 -11.88
CA THR A 313 -3.69 -21.83 -13.20
C THR A 313 -3.69 -23.35 -13.39
N ASP A 314 -2.80 -24.08 -12.71
CA ASP A 314 -2.66 -25.54 -12.79
C ASP A 314 -3.40 -26.30 -11.68
N ASN A 315 -4.34 -25.64 -10.99
CA ASN A 315 -5.12 -26.26 -9.92
C ASN A 315 -6.00 -27.43 -10.43
N ALA A 316 -6.30 -28.36 -9.53
CA ALA A 316 -7.21 -29.47 -9.75
C ALA A 316 -8.44 -29.39 -8.82
N LEU A 317 -8.86 -28.17 -8.48
CA LEU A 317 -10.01 -27.95 -7.61
C LEU A 317 -11.30 -28.04 -8.45
N PRO A 318 -12.30 -28.84 -8.05
CA PRO A 318 -13.59 -28.84 -8.73
C PRO A 318 -14.24 -27.45 -8.76
N ASP A 319 -14.69 -27.00 -9.93
CA ASP A 319 -15.37 -25.73 -10.09
C ASP A 319 -16.85 -25.84 -9.68
N PRO A 320 -17.28 -25.15 -8.61
CA PRO A 320 -18.67 -25.24 -8.14
C PRO A 320 -19.69 -24.69 -9.14
N TYR A 321 -19.28 -23.85 -10.11
CA TYR A 321 -20.18 -23.23 -11.09
C TYR A 321 -20.38 -24.06 -12.36
N SER A 322 -19.43 -24.92 -12.71
CA SER A 322 -19.44 -25.64 -13.99
C SER A 322 -19.30 -27.16 -13.84
N GLY A 323 -18.86 -27.65 -12.68
CA GLY A 323 -18.48 -29.04 -12.47
C GLY A 323 -17.16 -29.43 -13.15
N ALA A 324 -16.43 -28.48 -13.73
CA ALA A 324 -15.12 -28.73 -14.31
C ALA A 324 -14.11 -29.20 -13.23
N GLY A 325 -13.09 -29.96 -13.64
CA GLY A 325 -12.06 -30.47 -12.73
C GLY A 325 -11.03 -29.44 -12.26
N ALA A 326 -11.14 -28.19 -12.68
CA ALA A 326 -10.26 -27.08 -12.30
C ALA A 326 -11.09 -25.79 -12.16
N GLN A 327 -10.77 -24.99 -11.14
CA GLN A 327 -11.35 -23.67 -10.92
C GLN A 327 -10.65 -22.63 -11.81
N PRO A 328 -11.32 -21.51 -12.14
CA PRO A 328 -10.68 -20.35 -12.74
C PRO A 328 -9.50 -19.87 -11.90
N ALA A 329 -8.41 -19.47 -12.55
CA ALA A 329 -7.23 -18.95 -11.87
C ALA A 329 -7.52 -17.61 -11.20
N PHE A 330 -7.00 -17.41 -9.99
CA PHE A 330 -7.03 -16.15 -9.24
C PHE A 330 -8.40 -15.43 -9.25
N PRO A 331 -9.50 -16.14 -8.94
CA PRO A 331 -10.84 -15.61 -9.12
C PRO A 331 -11.13 -14.48 -8.13
N TRP A 332 -12.13 -13.66 -8.42
CA TRP A 332 -12.64 -12.71 -7.45
C TRP A 332 -13.30 -13.42 -6.25
N ARG A 333 -13.03 -12.95 -5.01
CA ARG A 333 -13.57 -13.50 -3.75
C ARG A 333 -15.09 -13.57 -3.69
N GLY A 334 -15.78 -12.64 -4.37
CA GLY A 334 -17.24 -12.64 -4.47
C GLY A 334 -17.81 -13.83 -5.25
N ARG A 335 -16.96 -14.71 -5.79
CA ARG A 335 -17.34 -16.00 -6.37
C ARG A 335 -17.31 -17.16 -5.37
N ILE A 336 -16.89 -16.99 -4.12
CA ILE A 336 -17.01 -18.04 -3.11
C ILE A 336 -18.50 -18.38 -2.93
N THR A 337 -18.86 -19.67 -3.05
CA THR A 337 -20.25 -20.15 -3.13
C THR A 337 -20.39 -21.59 -2.61
N CYS A 338 -21.60 -22.10 -2.48
CA CYS A 338 -21.83 -23.50 -2.12
C CYS A 338 -21.45 -24.45 -3.26
N ASP A 339 -21.18 -25.71 -2.94
CA ASP A 339 -20.83 -26.74 -3.92
C ASP A 339 -21.88 -27.87 -3.91
N PRO A 340 -22.61 -28.09 -5.01
CA PRO A 340 -22.64 -27.30 -6.25
C PRO A 340 -23.33 -25.94 -6.09
N ALA A 341 -22.90 -24.93 -6.87
CA ALA A 341 -23.38 -23.55 -6.79
C ALA A 341 -24.87 -23.40 -7.16
N PRO A 342 -25.55 -22.31 -6.76
CA PRO A 342 -26.91 -22.02 -7.22
C PRO A 342 -27.03 -22.04 -8.75
N GLY A 343 -28.10 -22.62 -9.27
CA GLY A 343 -28.31 -22.80 -10.72
C GLY A 343 -27.61 -24.02 -11.33
N VAL A 344 -26.76 -24.71 -10.58
CA VAL A 344 -26.12 -25.96 -11.01
C VAL A 344 -26.95 -27.17 -10.56
N GLY A 345 -27.06 -28.18 -11.42
CA GLY A 345 -27.79 -29.41 -11.11
C GLY A 345 -27.25 -30.09 -9.85
N GLY A 346 -28.13 -30.36 -8.88
CA GLY A 346 -27.73 -30.92 -7.58
C GLY A 346 -27.19 -29.91 -6.58
N THR A 347 -27.39 -28.60 -6.83
CA THR A 347 -27.04 -27.54 -5.87
C THR A 347 -27.58 -27.82 -4.47
N VAL A 348 -26.80 -27.42 -3.47
CA VAL A 348 -27.20 -27.48 -2.06
C VAL A 348 -27.90 -26.19 -1.60
N ASP A 349 -28.02 -25.17 -2.44
CA ASP A 349 -28.77 -23.95 -2.11
C ASP A 349 -30.21 -24.26 -1.67
N GLN A 350 -30.75 -23.46 -0.74
CA GLN A 350 -32.02 -23.70 -0.03
C GLN A 350 -32.08 -25.00 0.79
N THR A 351 -30.93 -25.58 1.19
CA THR A 351 -30.90 -26.78 2.02
C THR A 351 -30.05 -26.61 3.28
N ALA A 352 -30.25 -27.51 4.25
CA ALA A 352 -29.39 -27.60 5.43
C ALA A 352 -27.92 -27.92 5.10
N ALA A 353 -27.63 -28.54 3.95
CA ALA A 353 -26.26 -28.79 3.52
C ALA A 353 -25.54 -27.50 3.13
N CYS A 354 -26.24 -26.51 2.56
CA CYS A 354 -25.69 -25.16 2.35
C CYS A 354 -25.31 -24.51 3.68
N ALA A 355 -26.19 -24.55 4.69
CA ALA A 355 -25.89 -24.04 6.02
C ALA A 355 -24.61 -24.66 6.62
N ALA A 356 -24.44 -25.98 6.47
CA ALA A 356 -23.25 -26.68 6.95
C ALA A 356 -21.97 -26.25 6.21
N GLN A 357 -22.02 -26.05 4.89
CA GLN A 357 -20.88 -25.54 4.12
C GLN A 357 -20.52 -24.09 4.51
N VAL A 358 -21.53 -23.23 4.72
CA VAL A 358 -21.33 -21.86 5.19
C VAL A 358 -20.71 -21.85 6.59
N ALA A 359 -21.23 -22.68 7.51
CA ALA A 359 -20.69 -22.79 8.86
C ALA A 359 -19.21 -23.22 8.89
N ALA A 360 -18.80 -24.12 7.98
CA ALA A 360 -17.40 -24.55 7.86
C ALA A 360 -16.46 -23.39 7.45
N PHE A 361 -16.91 -22.50 6.56
CA PHE A 361 -16.14 -21.31 6.17
C PHE A 361 -16.09 -20.25 7.26
N VAL A 362 -17.25 -19.98 7.88
CA VAL A 362 -17.40 -19.01 8.97
C VAL A 362 -16.52 -19.41 10.14
N GLY A 363 -16.50 -20.70 10.49
CA GLY A 363 -15.69 -21.28 11.57
C GLY A 363 -16.25 -21.02 12.96
N ALA A 364 -15.56 -21.58 13.96
CA ALA A 364 -15.94 -21.53 15.37
C ALA A 364 -15.10 -20.56 16.22
N ALA A 365 -14.11 -19.86 15.64
CA ALA A 365 -13.30 -18.88 16.35
C ALA A 365 -14.16 -17.84 17.09
N ALA A 366 -13.88 -17.65 18.37
CA ALA A 366 -14.54 -16.69 19.26
C ALA A 366 -13.62 -15.51 19.56
N ALA A 367 -14.19 -14.36 19.93
CA ALA A 367 -13.39 -13.19 20.33
C ALA A 367 -12.47 -13.49 21.52
N SER A 368 -12.91 -14.36 22.45
CA SER A 368 -12.13 -14.80 23.60
C SER A 368 -10.92 -15.69 23.27
N ASP A 369 -10.82 -16.19 22.04
CA ASP A 369 -9.69 -17.02 21.61
C ASP A 369 -8.44 -16.19 21.31
N PHE A 370 -8.57 -14.87 21.30
CA PHE A 370 -7.50 -13.93 21.05
C PHE A 370 -7.07 -13.23 22.34
N ALA A 371 -5.77 -13.02 22.48
CA ALA A 371 -5.19 -12.23 23.56
C ALA A 371 -4.20 -11.22 23.01
N ILE A 372 -4.25 -10.00 23.55
CA ILE A 372 -3.32 -8.91 23.24
C ILE A 372 -2.22 -8.90 24.30
N ASP A 373 -0.97 -8.94 23.86
CA ASP A 373 0.22 -8.71 24.68
C ASP A 373 1.03 -7.55 24.09
N GLY A 374 0.87 -6.37 24.69
CA GLY A 374 1.39 -5.13 24.13
C GLY A 374 0.80 -4.84 22.76
N GLU A 375 1.63 -4.98 21.72
CA GLU A 375 1.29 -4.72 20.32
C GLU A 375 1.14 -6.01 19.50
N SER A 376 1.21 -7.17 20.16
CA SER A 376 1.09 -8.48 19.52
C SER A 376 -0.24 -9.14 19.86
N VAL A 377 -0.74 -9.96 18.92
CA VAL A 377 -1.95 -10.75 19.10
C VAL A 377 -1.61 -12.23 19.00
N THR A 378 -2.08 -13.01 19.98
CA THR A 378 -1.98 -14.47 19.98
C THR A 378 -3.36 -15.10 19.85
N TYR A 379 -3.42 -16.27 19.20
CA TYR A 379 -4.64 -17.05 19.03
C TYR A 379 -4.51 -18.43 19.67
N ALA A 380 -5.51 -18.83 20.47
CA ALA A 380 -5.55 -20.10 21.19
C ALA A 380 -6.88 -20.87 20.97
N GLY A 381 -7.64 -20.51 19.95
CA GLY A 381 -8.92 -21.13 19.60
C GLY A 381 -8.78 -22.41 18.78
N PRO A 382 -9.87 -22.87 18.14
CA PRO A 382 -9.88 -24.04 17.26
C PRO A 382 -8.81 -23.98 16.15
N ASP A 383 -8.23 -25.12 15.79
CA ASP A 383 -7.27 -25.23 14.68
C ASP A 383 -7.99 -25.17 13.33
N GLU A 384 -8.35 -23.96 12.93
CA GLU A 384 -9.09 -23.66 11.71
C GLU A 384 -8.53 -22.41 11.03
N TRP A 385 -8.75 -22.31 9.72
CA TRP A 385 -8.44 -21.13 8.93
C TRP A 385 -9.73 -20.56 8.35
N SER A 386 -10.50 -19.94 9.24
CA SER A 386 -11.87 -19.51 8.99
C SER A 386 -12.01 -18.00 8.79
N PHE A 387 -13.15 -17.59 8.24
CA PHE A 387 -13.49 -16.19 8.08
C PHE A 387 -13.57 -15.45 9.43
N ARG A 388 -14.13 -16.07 10.47
CA ARG A 388 -14.16 -15.45 11.80
C ARG A 388 -12.77 -15.27 12.40
N ARG A 389 -11.89 -16.28 12.29
CA ARG A 389 -10.51 -16.17 12.77
C ARG A 389 -9.79 -15.00 12.10
N PHE A 390 -9.94 -14.87 10.79
CA PHE A 390 -9.38 -13.78 10.00
C PHE A 390 -9.83 -12.40 10.51
N ILE A 391 -11.14 -12.18 10.61
CA ILE A 391 -11.69 -10.86 10.97
C ILE A 391 -11.43 -10.53 12.44
N LEU A 392 -11.59 -11.49 13.35
CA LEU A 392 -11.37 -11.27 14.79
C LEU A 392 -9.90 -11.04 15.12
N HIS A 393 -8.97 -11.70 14.41
CA HIS A 393 -7.54 -11.40 14.53
C HIS A 393 -7.28 -9.91 14.31
N TYR A 394 -7.77 -9.37 13.20
CA TYR A 394 -7.54 -7.97 12.87
C TYR A 394 -8.30 -6.98 13.76
N ALA A 395 -9.48 -7.36 14.29
CA ALA A 395 -10.13 -6.54 15.31
C ALA A 395 -9.22 -6.38 16.54
N HIS A 396 -8.63 -7.47 17.03
CA HIS A 396 -7.68 -7.41 18.15
C HIS A 396 -6.38 -6.69 17.80
N LEU A 397 -5.88 -6.85 16.57
CA LEU A 397 -4.67 -6.17 16.13
C LEU A 397 -4.87 -4.65 16.03
N CYS A 398 -6.05 -4.22 15.55
CA CYS A 398 -6.44 -2.82 15.54
C CYS A 398 -6.51 -2.25 16.95
N GLU A 399 -7.09 -2.98 17.91
CA GLU A 399 -7.12 -2.58 19.32
C GLU A 399 -5.70 -2.47 19.89
N ALA A 400 -4.84 -3.46 19.63
CA ALA A 400 -3.43 -3.46 20.04
C ALA A 400 -2.63 -2.28 19.46
N ALA A 401 -2.99 -1.81 18.26
CA ALA A 401 -2.42 -0.61 17.64
C ALA A 401 -2.91 0.72 18.24
N GLY A 402 -3.82 0.68 19.22
CA GLY A 402 -4.47 1.86 19.82
C GLY A 402 -5.80 2.25 19.15
N GLY A 403 -6.47 1.28 18.52
CA GLY A 403 -7.77 1.41 17.86
C GLY A 403 -7.69 1.90 16.40
N VAL A 404 -8.86 2.01 15.75
CA VAL A 404 -9.03 2.59 14.40
C VAL A 404 -10.34 3.40 14.35
N ASP A 405 -10.52 4.25 13.33
CA ASP A 405 -11.73 5.09 13.18
C ASP A 405 -12.89 4.33 12.55
N ALA A 406 -12.59 3.35 11.68
CA ALA A 406 -13.56 2.44 11.10
C ALA A 406 -12.94 1.06 10.82
N PHE A 407 -13.78 0.03 10.72
CA PHE A 407 -13.39 -1.35 10.51
C PHE A 407 -14.42 -2.07 9.63
N LEU A 408 -13.96 -2.77 8.59
CA LEU A 408 -14.81 -3.61 7.75
C LEU A 408 -14.82 -5.05 8.27
N ILE A 409 -16.00 -5.63 8.44
CA ILE A 409 -16.16 -7.05 8.85
C ILE A 409 -16.06 -8.03 7.67
N GLY A 410 -15.85 -7.52 6.47
CA GLY A 410 -15.89 -8.25 5.22
C GLY A 410 -16.20 -7.32 4.06
N SER A 411 -16.01 -7.82 2.85
CA SER A 411 -16.29 -7.05 1.63
C SER A 411 -16.56 -7.96 0.43
N GLU A 412 -17.51 -7.56 -0.40
CA GLU A 412 -17.83 -8.17 -1.69
C GLU A 412 -17.96 -9.70 -1.65
N MET A 413 -18.52 -10.24 -0.57
CA MET A 413 -18.76 -11.68 -0.41
C MET A 413 -20.06 -12.10 -1.12
N ARG A 414 -20.34 -11.51 -2.29
CA ARG A 414 -21.59 -11.60 -3.06
C ARG A 414 -22.12 -13.01 -3.21
N GLY A 415 -21.26 -13.96 -3.56
CA GLY A 415 -21.64 -15.36 -3.72
C GLY A 415 -22.08 -15.99 -2.40
N ALA A 416 -21.41 -15.66 -1.29
CA ALA A 416 -21.70 -16.21 0.03
C ALA A 416 -22.93 -15.56 0.68
N THR A 417 -23.10 -14.25 0.55
CA THR A 417 -24.27 -13.51 1.08
C THR A 417 -25.57 -13.91 0.40
N ALA A 418 -25.52 -14.35 -0.86
CA ALA A 418 -26.67 -14.85 -1.62
C ALA A 418 -27.07 -16.30 -1.29
N LEU A 419 -26.25 -17.05 -0.54
CA LEU A 419 -26.54 -18.45 -0.22
C LEU A 419 -27.71 -18.59 0.74
N ARG A 420 -28.54 -19.61 0.51
CA ARG A 420 -29.75 -19.86 1.28
C ARG A 420 -29.72 -21.21 1.98
N GLN A 421 -30.18 -21.25 3.24
CA GLN A 421 -30.41 -22.48 4.02
C GLN A 421 -31.86 -22.97 3.97
N SER A 422 -32.77 -22.14 3.48
CA SER A 422 -34.20 -22.40 3.26
C SER A 422 -34.72 -21.39 2.23
N ALA A 423 -36.03 -21.30 1.99
CA ALA A 423 -36.57 -20.35 1.02
C ALA A 423 -36.13 -18.88 1.26
N SER A 424 -36.04 -18.46 2.53
CA SER A 424 -35.76 -17.06 2.91
C SER A 424 -34.64 -16.88 3.95
N GLY A 425 -33.94 -17.95 4.34
CA GLY A 425 -32.86 -17.87 5.34
C GLY A 425 -31.48 -17.78 4.69
N PHE A 426 -30.68 -16.78 5.08
CA PHE A 426 -29.36 -16.48 4.51
C PHE A 426 -28.25 -16.67 5.56
N PRO A 427 -27.70 -17.89 5.73
CA PRO A 427 -26.84 -18.23 6.87
C PRO A 427 -25.55 -17.42 6.97
N PHE A 428 -25.00 -16.95 5.84
CA PHE A 428 -23.80 -16.13 5.88
C PHE A 428 -24.10 -14.70 6.35
N VAL A 429 -25.28 -14.16 6.02
CA VAL A 429 -25.72 -12.86 6.54
C VAL A 429 -25.96 -12.94 8.04
N ASP A 430 -26.61 -14.01 8.52
CA ASP A 430 -26.79 -14.26 9.95
C ASP A 430 -25.42 -14.28 10.67
N ALA A 431 -24.43 -14.97 10.09
CA ALA A 431 -23.07 -15.00 10.62
C ALA A 431 -22.36 -13.64 10.60
N LEU A 432 -22.61 -12.78 9.60
CA LEU A 432 -22.08 -11.41 9.56
C LEU A 432 -22.69 -10.53 10.64
N VAL A 433 -23.98 -10.71 10.97
CA VAL A 433 -24.64 -10.00 12.08
C VAL A 433 -23.96 -10.35 13.40
N ASP A 434 -23.73 -11.63 13.65
CA ASP A 434 -23.05 -12.11 14.86
C ASP A 434 -21.60 -11.61 14.92
N LEU A 435 -20.87 -11.71 13.81
CA LEU A 435 -19.50 -11.22 13.72
C LEU A 435 -19.40 -9.71 13.95
N ALA A 436 -20.37 -8.92 13.46
CA ALA A 436 -20.42 -7.48 13.73
C ALA A 436 -20.54 -7.19 15.23
N ALA A 437 -21.37 -7.97 15.95
CA ALA A 437 -21.51 -7.84 17.40
C ALA A 437 -20.23 -8.23 18.15
N ASP A 438 -19.53 -9.28 17.72
CA ASP A 438 -18.25 -9.68 18.31
C ASP A 438 -17.16 -8.62 18.08
N VAL A 439 -17.04 -8.11 16.85
CA VAL A 439 -16.09 -7.03 16.52
C VAL A 439 -16.40 -5.76 17.31
N ARG A 440 -17.69 -5.43 17.51
CA ARG A 440 -18.13 -4.35 18.40
C ARG A 440 -17.68 -4.58 19.84
N GLY A 441 -17.74 -5.81 20.32
CA GLY A 441 -17.25 -6.19 21.64
C GLY A 441 -15.74 -5.95 21.80
N VAL A 442 -14.95 -6.19 20.75
CA VAL A 442 -13.49 -6.00 20.75
C VAL A 442 -13.11 -4.52 20.62
N LEU A 443 -13.64 -3.81 19.62
CA LEU A 443 -13.24 -2.42 19.30
C LEU A 443 -14.00 -1.35 20.09
N GLY A 444 -15.04 -1.74 20.83
CA GLY A 444 -15.91 -0.83 21.57
C GLY A 444 -16.64 0.18 20.68
N GLY A 445 -17.06 1.30 21.28
CA GLY A 445 -17.79 2.37 20.57
C GLY A 445 -16.90 3.37 19.81
N GLY A 446 -15.57 3.18 19.82
CA GLY A 446 -14.62 4.12 19.22
C GLY A 446 -14.48 3.98 17.71
N ALA A 447 -14.57 2.75 17.19
CA ALA A 447 -14.48 2.44 15.77
C ALA A 447 -15.86 2.31 15.14
N LYS A 448 -16.05 2.85 13.94
CA LYS A 448 -17.25 2.56 13.14
C LYS A 448 -17.14 1.18 12.48
N ILE A 449 -18.21 0.41 12.42
CA ILE A 449 -18.22 -0.93 11.82
C ILE A 449 -19.14 -0.95 10.61
N THR A 450 -18.68 -1.56 9.52
CA THR A 450 -19.47 -1.73 8.29
C THR A 450 -19.10 -3.00 7.55
N TYR A 451 -19.90 -3.38 6.56
CA TYR A 451 -19.59 -4.39 5.55
C TYR A 451 -19.50 -3.69 4.19
N GLY A 452 -18.42 -3.91 3.45
CA GLY A 452 -18.23 -3.33 2.12
C GLY A 452 -18.93 -4.15 1.05
N ALA A 453 -20.23 -3.96 0.86
CA ALA A 453 -21.01 -4.73 -0.11
C ALA A 453 -20.55 -4.43 -1.54
N ASP A 454 -20.50 -5.44 -2.42
CA ASP A 454 -20.44 -5.20 -3.86
C ASP A 454 -21.68 -4.40 -4.30
N TRP A 455 -21.52 -3.50 -5.26
CA TRP A 455 -22.62 -2.66 -5.74
C TRP A 455 -23.83 -3.46 -6.25
N THR A 456 -23.66 -4.72 -6.65
CA THR A 456 -24.80 -5.57 -7.06
C THR A 456 -25.57 -6.17 -5.89
N GLU A 457 -25.00 -6.23 -4.69
CA GLU A 457 -25.70 -6.67 -3.47
C GLU A 457 -26.70 -5.61 -2.98
N TYR A 458 -26.47 -4.33 -3.30
CA TYR A 458 -27.28 -3.21 -2.82
C TYR A 458 -28.76 -3.31 -3.19
N ARG A 459 -29.06 -3.81 -4.39
CA ARG A 459 -30.44 -3.94 -4.89
C ARG A 459 -31.20 -5.15 -4.33
N GLY A 460 -30.61 -5.87 -3.38
CA GLY A 460 -31.10 -7.18 -2.93
C GLY A 460 -30.76 -8.31 -3.89
N TYR A 461 -31.18 -9.53 -3.54
CA TYR A 461 -30.95 -10.75 -4.27
C TYR A 461 -32.22 -11.19 -4.99
N GLN A 462 -32.11 -11.39 -6.30
CA GLN A 462 -33.17 -11.93 -7.14
C GLN A 462 -32.68 -13.26 -7.72
N PRO A 463 -33.09 -14.42 -7.17
CA PRO A 463 -32.64 -15.71 -7.65
C PRO A 463 -33.21 -16.00 -9.05
N ASP A 464 -32.37 -16.58 -9.92
CA ASP A 464 -32.80 -17.07 -11.24
C ASP A 464 -33.32 -18.53 -11.14
N ASP A 465 -34.24 -18.76 -10.19
CA ASP A 465 -34.86 -20.08 -9.93
C ASP A 465 -36.34 -20.15 -10.38
N GLY A 466 -36.81 -19.10 -11.07
CA GLY A 466 -38.19 -18.98 -11.56
C GLY A 466 -39.21 -18.57 -10.50
N SER A 467 -38.81 -18.33 -9.25
CA SER A 467 -39.70 -17.84 -8.19
C SER A 467 -40.25 -16.44 -8.46
N GLY A 468 -39.44 -15.58 -9.09
CA GLY A 468 -39.71 -14.15 -9.19
C GLY A 468 -39.49 -13.39 -7.88
N ASP A 469 -38.84 -14.00 -6.90
CA ASP A 469 -38.61 -13.41 -5.58
C ASP A 469 -37.60 -12.25 -5.62
N VAL A 470 -37.78 -11.32 -4.68
CA VAL A 470 -36.85 -10.22 -4.41
C VAL A 470 -36.54 -10.21 -2.92
N TYR A 471 -35.28 -10.52 -2.56
CA TYR A 471 -34.83 -10.60 -1.17
C TYR A 471 -33.91 -9.43 -0.81
N PHE A 472 -34.32 -8.59 0.14
CA PHE A 472 -33.42 -7.63 0.79
C PHE A 472 -32.57 -8.32 1.86
N HIS A 473 -31.82 -9.33 1.42
CA HIS A 473 -31.10 -10.27 2.27
C HIS A 473 -30.05 -9.62 3.18
N LEU A 474 -29.53 -8.43 2.85
CA LEU A 474 -28.58 -7.68 3.71
C LEU A 474 -29.25 -6.74 4.72
N ASP A 475 -30.57 -6.52 4.65
CA ASP A 475 -31.29 -5.65 5.59
C ASP A 475 -31.08 -6.04 7.06
N PRO A 476 -31.08 -7.34 7.45
CA PRO A 476 -30.76 -7.72 8.83
C PRO A 476 -29.39 -7.26 9.29
N LEU A 477 -28.39 -7.30 8.40
CA LEU A 477 -27.04 -6.81 8.70
C LEU A 477 -27.03 -5.28 8.82
N TRP A 478 -27.60 -4.56 7.85
CA TRP A 478 -27.62 -3.10 7.87
C TRP A 478 -28.48 -2.52 8.99
N ALA A 479 -29.50 -3.24 9.43
CA ALA A 479 -30.33 -2.87 10.57
C ALA A 479 -29.71 -3.26 11.94
N SER A 480 -28.65 -4.07 11.94
CA SER A 480 -27.96 -4.46 13.18
C SER A 480 -27.42 -3.23 13.91
N SER A 481 -27.67 -3.16 15.21
CA SER A 481 -27.13 -2.09 16.07
C SER A 481 -25.59 -2.06 16.15
N ALA A 482 -24.92 -3.12 15.66
CA ALA A 482 -23.46 -3.16 15.59
C ALA A 482 -22.90 -2.48 14.34
N ILE A 483 -23.70 -2.26 13.29
CA ILE A 483 -23.29 -1.62 12.02
C ILE A 483 -23.61 -0.13 12.06
N ASP A 484 -22.63 0.72 11.76
CA ASP A 484 -22.76 2.19 11.80
C ASP A 484 -23.06 2.82 10.43
N ALA A 485 -22.81 2.09 9.36
CA ALA A 485 -22.98 2.59 8.00
C ALA A 485 -23.22 1.46 7.00
N VAL A 486 -23.99 1.76 5.95
CA VAL A 486 -24.05 0.95 4.74
C VAL A 486 -22.82 1.25 3.90
N GLY A 487 -21.93 0.27 3.77
CA GLY A 487 -20.75 0.33 2.92
C GLY A 487 -21.02 -0.33 1.57
N ILE A 488 -20.63 0.33 0.49
CA ILE A 488 -20.79 -0.19 -0.88
C ILE A 488 -19.51 0.10 -1.65
N ASP A 489 -18.96 -0.91 -2.33
CA ASP A 489 -17.94 -0.71 -3.35
C ASP A 489 -18.61 -0.39 -4.69
N VAL A 490 -18.70 0.91 -4.98
CA VAL A 490 -19.56 1.46 -6.03
C VAL A 490 -18.82 1.51 -7.37
N TYR A 491 -18.93 0.43 -8.14
CA TYR A 491 -18.43 0.32 -9.51
C TYR A 491 -19.53 0.51 -10.56
N TRP A 492 -20.41 1.51 -10.36
CA TRP A 492 -21.44 1.81 -11.34
C TRP A 492 -20.81 2.36 -12.63
N PRO A 493 -21.18 1.80 -13.80
CA PRO A 493 -20.71 2.34 -15.06
C PRO A 493 -21.23 3.76 -15.23
N LEU A 494 -20.34 4.68 -15.62
CA LEU A 494 -20.73 6.05 -15.95
C LEU A 494 -21.58 6.09 -17.23
N ALA A 495 -21.39 5.15 -18.15
CA ALA A 495 -22.19 4.92 -19.35
C ALA A 495 -21.94 3.50 -19.92
N ASP A 496 -22.82 2.98 -20.79
CA ASP A 496 -22.66 1.69 -21.51
C ASP A 496 -22.12 1.88 -22.94
N TRP A 497 -21.04 2.66 -23.08
CA TRP A 497 -20.41 2.88 -24.38
C TRP A 497 -19.76 1.60 -24.92
N ARG A 498 -20.05 1.25 -26.18
CA ARG A 498 -19.51 0.05 -26.83
C ARG A 498 -18.57 0.41 -27.98
N ASP A 499 -17.71 -0.53 -28.36
CA ASP A 499 -16.84 -0.34 -29.51
C ASP A 499 -17.64 -0.31 -30.83
N GLY A 500 -17.13 0.46 -31.79
CA GLY A 500 -17.72 0.60 -33.13
C GLY A 500 -18.77 1.70 -33.21
N GLU A 501 -19.51 1.74 -34.33
CA GLU A 501 -20.48 2.81 -34.62
C GLU A 501 -21.94 2.34 -34.57
N THR A 502 -22.18 1.07 -34.28
CA THR A 502 -23.51 0.45 -34.36
C THR A 502 -24.26 0.48 -33.03
N HIS A 503 -23.65 0.92 -31.93
CA HIS A 503 -24.31 0.99 -30.62
C HIS A 503 -25.24 2.20 -30.50
N LEU A 504 -26.16 2.13 -29.54
CA LEU A 504 -27.24 3.11 -29.41
C LEU A 504 -26.74 4.52 -29.11
N ASP A 505 -25.68 4.70 -28.33
CA ASP A 505 -25.15 6.03 -28.01
C ASP A 505 -24.57 6.72 -29.26
N ARG A 506 -23.87 5.98 -30.12
CA ARG A 506 -23.39 6.52 -31.40
C ARG A 506 -24.55 6.92 -32.30
N GLN A 507 -25.57 6.07 -32.38
CA GLN A 507 -26.78 6.36 -33.15
C GLN A 507 -27.58 7.55 -32.58
N ALA A 508 -27.49 7.77 -31.26
CA ALA A 508 -28.07 8.93 -30.57
C ALA A 508 -27.29 10.24 -30.81
N GLY A 509 -26.16 10.19 -31.53
CA GLY A 509 -25.41 11.36 -31.97
C GLY A 509 -24.16 11.67 -31.14
N TRP A 510 -23.80 10.83 -30.18
CA TRP A 510 -22.55 10.99 -29.44
C TRP A 510 -21.36 10.50 -30.27
N ASP A 511 -20.31 11.31 -30.36
CA ASP A 511 -19.11 11.02 -31.16
C ASP A 511 -17.99 10.31 -30.39
N SER A 512 -18.01 10.38 -29.05
CA SER A 512 -16.91 9.90 -28.23
C SER A 512 -17.37 9.58 -26.81
N ILE A 513 -16.81 8.51 -26.23
CA ILE A 513 -16.92 8.21 -24.79
C ILE A 513 -16.34 9.31 -23.91
N TYR A 514 -15.48 10.17 -24.45
CA TYR A 514 -14.88 11.30 -23.73
C TYR A 514 -15.69 12.60 -23.84
N ASP A 515 -16.84 12.57 -24.51
CA ASP A 515 -17.72 13.74 -24.57
C ASP A 515 -18.27 14.06 -23.17
N LEU A 516 -18.02 15.28 -22.69
CA LEU A 516 -18.37 15.66 -21.32
C LEU A 516 -19.88 15.78 -21.12
N ASP A 517 -20.65 16.18 -22.14
CA ASP A 517 -22.10 16.28 -22.04
C ASP A 517 -22.73 14.89 -22.09
N TYR A 518 -22.15 13.96 -22.85
CA TYR A 518 -22.51 12.54 -22.78
C TYR A 518 -22.32 12.00 -21.37
N LEU A 519 -21.10 12.09 -20.83
CA LEU A 519 -20.78 11.56 -19.51
C LEU A 519 -21.64 12.20 -18.41
N ARG A 520 -21.89 13.51 -18.47
CA ARG A 520 -22.77 14.21 -17.51
C ARG A 520 -24.22 13.75 -17.60
N SER A 521 -24.73 13.50 -18.80
CA SER A 521 -26.12 13.08 -18.97
C SER A 521 -26.38 11.68 -18.41
N ASN A 522 -25.39 10.78 -18.43
CA ASN A 522 -25.51 9.44 -17.88
C ASN A 522 -25.33 9.36 -16.35
N ILE A 523 -24.77 10.38 -15.66
CA ILE A 523 -24.73 10.41 -14.18
C ILE A 523 -26.14 10.40 -13.57
N ARG A 524 -27.11 10.98 -14.28
CA ARG A 524 -28.50 11.15 -13.83
C ARG A 524 -29.51 10.73 -14.90
N GLY A 525 -29.20 9.67 -15.64
CA GLY A 525 -30.06 9.18 -16.71
C GLY A 525 -29.73 7.75 -17.09
N GLY A 526 -30.67 7.09 -17.77
CA GLY A 526 -30.48 5.74 -18.28
C GLY A 526 -30.85 4.64 -17.30
N GLU A 527 -30.47 3.42 -17.66
CA GLU A 527 -30.79 2.20 -16.94
C GLU A 527 -30.15 2.22 -15.54
N GLY A 528 -30.96 2.28 -14.48
CA GLY A 528 -30.46 2.47 -13.12
C GLY A 528 -30.92 3.76 -12.44
N PHE A 529 -31.23 4.80 -13.23
CA PHE A 529 -31.73 6.09 -12.73
C PHE A 529 -33.25 6.24 -12.91
N ASP A 530 -33.79 5.79 -14.05
CA ASP A 530 -35.19 5.99 -14.45
C ASP A 530 -36.21 5.10 -13.70
N TRP A 531 -35.90 4.70 -12.45
CA TRP A 531 -36.82 3.97 -11.60
C TRP A 531 -37.83 4.92 -10.95
N TYR A 532 -39.08 4.49 -10.89
CA TYR A 532 -40.10 5.16 -10.10
C TYR A 532 -40.85 4.14 -9.24
N TYR A 533 -41.23 4.57 -8.04
CA TYR A 533 -42.27 3.88 -7.29
C TYR A 533 -43.61 4.17 -7.97
N PRO A 534 -44.42 3.15 -8.32
CA PRO A 534 -45.67 3.37 -9.06
C PRO A 534 -46.67 4.27 -8.30
N SER A 535 -46.53 4.44 -6.99
CA SER A 535 -47.21 5.49 -6.23
C SER A 535 -46.52 5.81 -4.89
N ALA A 536 -46.84 6.97 -4.31
CA ALA A 536 -46.36 7.36 -2.98
C ALA A 536 -46.99 6.47 -1.90
N GLY A 537 -46.18 5.65 -1.23
CA GLY A 537 -46.60 4.80 -0.11
C GLY A 537 -46.32 3.30 -0.26
N VAL A 538 -45.84 2.85 -1.43
CA VAL A 538 -45.39 1.45 -1.61
C VAL A 538 -43.97 1.31 -1.05
N THR A 539 -43.84 0.72 0.14
CA THR A 539 -42.56 0.31 0.73
C THR A 539 -42.47 -1.21 0.72
N GLY A 540 -41.35 -1.75 0.24
CA GLY A 540 -40.84 -3.11 0.50
C GLY A 540 -41.86 -4.26 0.44
N ASN A 541 -41.78 -5.05 -0.64
CA ASN A 541 -42.48 -6.30 -0.98
C ASN A 541 -43.69 -6.22 -1.94
N GLU A 542 -44.31 -5.06 -2.16
CA GLU A 542 -45.37 -4.90 -3.19
C GLU A 542 -44.88 -4.20 -4.48
N ALA A 543 -43.66 -3.67 -4.49
CA ALA A 543 -43.06 -3.05 -5.66
C ALA A 543 -42.42 -4.11 -6.56
N SER A 544 -43.23 -4.83 -7.35
CA SER A 544 -42.74 -5.30 -8.64
C SER A 544 -42.41 -4.06 -9.47
N ALA A 545 -41.16 -3.64 -9.41
CA ALA A 545 -40.66 -2.45 -10.08
C ALA A 545 -40.79 -2.66 -11.61
N GLU A 546 -41.74 -1.97 -12.23
CA GLU A 546 -41.85 -1.96 -13.69
C GLU A 546 -40.70 -1.16 -14.27
N ARG A 547 -39.93 -1.81 -15.14
CA ARG A 547 -39.00 -1.19 -16.10
C ARG A 547 -39.83 -0.37 -17.10
N LEU A 548 -39.32 0.79 -17.51
CA LEU A 548 -39.80 1.47 -18.73
C LEU A 548 -39.56 0.63 -19.98
#